data_AF-A0A7W4B1S4-F1
#
_entry.id   AF-A0A7W4B1S4-F1
#
_cell.length_a   1.000
_cell.length_b   1.000
_cell.length_c   1.000
_cell.angle_alpha   90.00
_cell.angle_beta   90.00
_cell.angle_gamma   90.00
#
_symmetry.space_group_name_H-M   'P 1'
#
loop_
_entity.id
_entity.type
_entity.pdbx_description
1 polymer ?
#
loop_
_entity_poly.entity_id
_entity_poly.type
_entity_poly.pdbx_seq_one_letter_code
_entity_poly.pdbx_strand_id
1 'polypeptide(L)'
;MRTNIIFTAILYFLSTSSAFAEDKTDYIPYKCHIETPNGPNIAVFVWEKKSVVQEQSALLAEYVPTISNERLLVKRVVECIAEDKKFKDAHLRELDEQRTY
;
A
#
# COMPACT_ATOMS: atom_id res chain seq x y z
N MET A 1 9.54 40.64 -59.67
CA MET A 1 10.18 40.00 -58.51
C MET A 1 9.13 39.83 -57.42
N ARG A 2 8.65 38.61 -57.18
CA ARG A 2 7.64 38.28 -56.17
C ARG A 2 8.33 37.41 -55.12
N THR A 3 8.52 37.97 -53.95
CA THR A 3 9.14 37.35 -52.77
C THR A 3 8.19 36.30 -52.21
N ASN A 4 8.54 35.02 -52.36
CA ASN A 4 7.84 33.91 -51.74
C ASN A 4 8.25 33.81 -50.26
N ILE A 5 7.54 34.53 -49.39
CA ILE A 5 7.63 34.41 -47.93
C ILE A 5 6.47 33.51 -47.48
N ILE A 6 6.55 32.21 -47.76
CA ILE A 6 5.55 31.24 -47.26
C ILE A 6 6.27 29.93 -46.93
N PHE A 7 7.23 29.92 -45.99
CA PHE A 7 7.83 28.64 -45.53
C PHE A 7 8.37 28.64 -44.10
N THR A 8 7.89 29.53 -43.22
CA THR A 8 8.40 29.66 -41.83
C THR A 8 7.29 29.78 -40.80
N ALA A 9 6.28 28.90 -40.84
CA ALA A 9 5.18 28.92 -39.86
C ALA A 9 4.90 27.57 -39.17
N ILE A 10 5.74 26.54 -39.31
CA ILE A 10 5.44 25.18 -38.82
C ILE A 10 6.28 24.77 -37.59
N LEU A 11 7.20 25.61 -37.11
CA LEU A 11 8.18 25.21 -36.07
C LEU A 11 7.80 25.53 -34.60
N TYR A 12 6.56 25.95 -34.30
CA TYR A 12 6.19 26.42 -32.96
C TYR A 12 5.37 25.46 -32.08
N PHE A 13 5.21 24.18 -32.46
CA PHE A 13 4.29 23.26 -31.77
C PHE A 13 4.94 22.12 -30.95
N LEU A 14 6.14 22.32 -30.41
CA LEU A 14 6.85 21.29 -29.61
C LEU A 14 7.29 21.75 -28.21
N SER A 15 6.56 22.67 -27.59
CA SER A 15 6.67 22.92 -26.15
C SER A 15 5.72 21.99 -25.38
N THR A 16 6.05 20.70 -25.32
CA THR A 16 5.41 19.78 -24.37
C THR A 16 5.93 20.06 -22.97
N SER A 17 5.18 20.82 -22.18
CA SER A 17 5.40 20.98 -20.75
C SER A 17 5.11 19.64 -20.07
N SER A 18 6.14 18.87 -19.71
CA SER A 18 5.98 17.71 -18.83
C SER A 18 5.68 18.20 -17.42
N ALA A 19 4.40 18.36 -17.10
CA ALA A 19 3.95 18.55 -15.73
C ALA A 19 4.17 17.23 -14.98
N PHE A 20 5.28 17.12 -14.26
CA PHE A 20 5.44 16.07 -13.25
C PHE A 20 4.44 16.40 -12.13
N ALA A 21 3.34 15.65 -12.08
CA ALA A 21 2.49 15.66 -10.90
C ALA A 21 3.34 15.12 -9.74
N GLU A 22 3.53 15.92 -8.69
CA GLU A 22 3.98 15.42 -7.40
C GLU A 22 2.95 14.40 -6.92
N ASP A 23 3.28 13.13 -7.10
CA ASP A 23 2.48 12.02 -6.61
C ASP A 23 2.62 12.02 -5.09
N LYS A 24 1.64 12.63 -4.39
CA LYS A 24 1.63 12.65 -2.93
C LYS A 24 1.51 11.20 -2.44
N THR A 25 2.63 10.66 -1.96
CA THR A 25 2.72 9.32 -1.40
C THR A 25 1.84 9.25 -0.14
N ASP A 26 0.71 8.56 -0.24
CA ASP A 26 -0.29 8.46 0.82
C ASP A 26 -0.03 7.21 1.67
N TYR A 27 0.61 7.40 2.82
CA TYR A 27 0.89 6.35 3.79
C TYR A 27 -0.25 6.25 4.81
N ILE A 28 -0.84 5.08 4.94
CA ILE A 28 -1.92 4.83 5.90
C ILE A 28 -1.67 3.55 6.71
N PRO A 29 -2.21 3.45 7.93
CA PRO A 29 -2.08 2.26 8.74
C PRO A 29 -2.98 1.12 8.22
N TYR A 30 -2.42 -0.09 8.22
CA TYR A 30 -3.07 -1.34 7.87
C TYR A 30 -2.92 -2.33 9.00
N LYS A 31 -3.94 -3.18 9.15
CA LYS A 31 -3.88 -4.39 9.97
C LYS A 31 -4.09 -5.61 9.09
N CYS A 32 -3.28 -6.62 9.35
CA CYS A 32 -3.21 -7.86 8.58
C CYS A 32 -3.58 -9.05 9.46
N HIS A 33 -4.53 -9.86 9.01
CA HIS A 33 -4.71 -11.21 9.52
C HIS A 33 -3.64 -12.11 8.92
N ILE A 34 -2.79 -12.64 9.80
CA ILE A 34 -1.71 -13.57 9.45
C ILE A 34 -1.95 -14.93 10.11
N GLU A 35 -1.65 -16.00 9.38
CA GLU A 35 -1.55 -17.33 9.95
C GLU A 35 -0.08 -17.58 10.34
N THR A 36 0.13 -18.03 11.57
CA THR A 36 1.44 -18.36 12.13
C THR A 36 1.50 -19.85 12.50
N PRO A 37 2.67 -20.42 12.82
CA PRO A 37 2.75 -21.77 13.37
C PRO A 37 1.88 -22.00 14.61
N ASN A 38 1.65 -20.95 15.40
CA ASN A 38 0.95 -21.01 16.69
C ASN A 38 -0.54 -20.65 16.58
N GLY A 39 -1.04 -20.39 15.36
CA GLY A 39 -2.42 -19.98 15.11
C GLY A 39 -2.53 -18.62 14.41
N PRO A 40 -3.78 -18.15 14.20
CA PRO A 40 -4.03 -16.85 13.59
C PRO A 40 -3.64 -15.71 14.54
N ASN A 41 -3.09 -14.64 13.99
CA ASN A 41 -2.74 -13.44 14.73
C ASN A 41 -2.92 -12.20 13.84
N ILE A 42 -2.78 -11.01 14.42
CA ILE A 42 -2.87 -9.74 13.72
C ILE A 42 -1.53 -9.03 13.81
N ALA A 43 -1.08 -8.48 12.68
CA ALA A 43 0.08 -7.60 12.59
C ALA A 43 -0.33 -6.23 12.03
N VAL A 44 0.39 -5.18 12.41
CA VAL A 44 0.10 -3.78 12.05
C VAL A 44 1.26 -3.19 11.30
N PHE A 45 0.94 -2.45 10.24
CA PHE A 45 1.94 -1.81 9.41
C PHE A 45 1.46 -0.44 8.95
N VAL A 46 2.39 0.39 8.51
CA VAL A 46 2.09 1.65 7.83
C VAL A 46 2.71 1.55 6.44
N TRP A 47 1.86 1.60 5.42
CA TRP A 47 2.26 1.37 4.04
C TRP A 47 1.70 2.44 3.12
N GLU A 48 2.35 2.61 1.97
CA GLU A 48 1.78 3.38 0.88
C GLU A 48 0.55 2.66 0.32
N LYS A 49 -0.55 3.38 0.14
CA LYS A 49 -1.81 2.82 -0.36
C LYS A 49 -1.66 2.10 -1.71
N LYS A 50 -0.71 2.54 -2.54
CA LYS A 50 -0.43 1.96 -3.87
C LYS A 50 0.42 0.68 -3.79
N SER A 51 1.19 0.49 -2.72
CA SER A 51 2.11 -0.64 -2.56
C SER A 51 1.53 -1.80 -1.73
N VAL A 52 0.32 -1.68 -1.19
CA VAL A 52 -0.29 -2.69 -0.28
C VAL A 52 -0.15 -4.12 -0.77
N VAL A 53 -0.43 -4.40 -2.04
CA VAL A 53 -0.35 -5.77 -2.58
C VAL A 53 1.09 -6.29 -2.57
N GLN A 54 2.05 -5.43 -2.89
CA GLN A 54 3.47 -5.76 -2.85
C GLN A 54 3.92 -6.01 -1.40
N GLU A 55 3.58 -5.11 -0.48
CA GLU A 55 3.93 -5.22 0.94
C GLU A 55 3.32 -6.48 1.56
N GLN A 56 2.05 -6.77 1.27
CA GLN A 56 1.37 -8.00 1.68
C GLN A 56 2.11 -9.26 1.22
N SER A 57 2.55 -9.28 -0.04
CA SER A 57 3.29 -10.44 -0.57
C SER A 57 4.66 -10.61 0.09
N ALA A 58 5.30 -9.50 0.47
CA ALA A 58 6.60 -9.49 1.12
C ALA A 58 6.56 -10.04 2.56
N LEU A 59 5.38 -10.11 3.19
CA LEU A 59 5.25 -10.66 4.53
C LEU A 59 5.42 -12.18 4.59
N LEU A 60 5.29 -12.91 3.49
CA LEU A 60 5.38 -14.38 3.52
C LEU A 60 6.77 -14.82 3.99
N ALA A 61 6.81 -15.71 4.98
CA ALA A 61 8.02 -16.20 5.64
C ALA A 61 8.83 -15.13 6.39
N GLU A 62 8.26 -13.96 6.66
CA GLU A 62 8.88 -12.93 7.50
C GLU A 62 8.48 -13.09 8.98
N TYR A 63 9.37 -12.66 9.88
CA TYR A 63 9.05 -12.54 11.31
C TYR A 63 8.55 -11.14 11.60
N VAL A 64 7.27 -11.00 11.94
CA VAL A 64 6.62 -9.69 12.11
C VAL A 64 6.14 -9.49 13.55
N PRO A 65 6.18 -8.25 14.08
CA PRO A 65 5.57 -7.95 15.37
C PRO A 65 4.04 -8.14 15.27
N THR A 66 3.46 -8.71 16.31
CA THR A 66 2.03 -9.00 16.38
C THR A 66 1.39 -8.35 17.60
N ILE A 67 0.06 -8.38 17.66
CA ILE A 67 -0.71 -7.81 18.76
C ILE A 67 -0.51 -8.54 20.09
N SER A 68 -0.01 -9.78 20.07
CA SER A 68 0.40 -10.51 21.27
C SER A 68 1.77 -10.08 21.80
N ASN A 69 2.37 -9.02 21.23
CA ASN A 69 3.72 -8.52 21.53
C ASN A 69 4.85 -9.51 21.24
N GLU A 70 4.57 -10.53 20.44
CA GLU A 70 5.54 -11.51 19.96
C GLU A 70 5.88 -11.25 18.50
N ARG A 71 7.11 -11.58 18.10
CA ARG A 71 7.49 -11.66 16.69
C ARG A 71 7.23 -13.05 16.16
N LEU A 72 6.27 -13.20 15.25
CA LEU A 72 5.85 -14.50 14.73
C LEU A 72 6.17 -14.63 13.24
N LEU A 73 6.55 -15.86 12.85
CA LEU A 73 6.74 -16.22 11.45
C LEU A 73 5.39 -16.23 10.74
N VAL A 74 5.28 -15.46 9.66
CA VAL A 74 4.10 -15.44 8.79
C VAL A 74 4.15 -16.65 7.86
N LYS A 75 3.21 -17.58 8.04
CA LYS A 75 2.99 -18.68 7.07
C LYS A 75 2.14 -18.22 5.89
N ARG A 76 1.16 -17.37 6.17
CA ARG A 76 0.19 -16.89 5.18
C ARG A 76 -0.40 -15.54 5.62
N VAL A 77 -0.64 -14.67 4.66
CA VAL A 77 -1.46 -13.46 4.84
C VAL A 77 -2.85 -13.76 4.28
N VAL A 78 -3.89 -13.63 5.11
CA VAL A 78 -5.27 -13.93 4.70
C VAL A 78 -5.94 -12.68 4.13
N GLU A 79 -5.87 -11.59 4.87
CA GLU A 79 -6.33 -10.28 4.42
C GLU A 79 -5.57 -9.17 5.16
N CYS A 80 -5.33 -8.04 4.50
CA CYS A 80 -5.06 -6.79 5.20
C CYS A 80 -6.05 -5.73 4.80
N ILE A 81 -6.50 -4.99 5.80
CA ILE A 81 -7.48 -3.92 5.69
C ILE A 81 -6.90 -2.68 6.34
N ALA A 82 -7.38 -1.51 5.92
CA ALA A 82 -7.02 -0.27 6.60
C ALA A 82 -7.44 -0.34 8.09
N GLU A 83 -6.67 0.28 8.96
CA GLU A 83 -6.84 0.19 10.43
C GLU A 83 -8.26 0.60 10.88
N ASP A 84 -8.90 1.52 10.17
CA ASP A 84 -10.27 2.02 10.43
C ASP A 84 -11.38 1.04 10.03
N LYS A 85 -11.05 -0.02 9.28
CA LYS A 85 -12.00 -1.06 8.85
C LYS A 85 -12.07 -2.18 9.86
N LYS A 86 -13.12 -2.99 9.76
CA LYS A 86 -13.31 -4.19 10.60
C LYS A 86 -13.08 -5.44 9.78
N PHE A 87 -12.46 -6.46 10.38
CA PHE A 87 -12.39 -7.78 9.80
C PHE A 87 -13.81 -8.33 9.58
N LYS A 88 -13.98 -9.14 8.55
CA LYS A 88 -15.28 -9.79 8.29
C LYS A 88 -15.56 -10.90 9.31
N ASP A 89 -14.50 -11.59 9.72
CA ASP A 89 -14.55 -12.65 10.71
C ASP A 89 -14.80 -12.09 12.12
N ALA A 90 -15.76 -12.70 12.85
CA ALA A 90 -16.15 -12.24 14.17
C ALA A 90 -15.08 -12.48 15.24
N HIS A 91 -14.35 -13.60 15.15
CA HIS A 91 -13.27 -13.92 16.07
C HIS A 91 -12.09 -12.96 15.87
N LEU A 92 -11.75 -12.62 14.62
CA LEU A 92 -10.71 -11.62 14.36
C LEU A 92 -11.10 -10.21 14.82
N ARG A 93 -12.38 -9.85 14.74
CA ARG A 93 -12.85 -8.58 15.30
C ARG A 93 -12.68 -8.52 16.81
N GLU A 94 -13.05 -9.59 17.52
CA GLU A 94 -12.87 -9.67 18.96
C GLU A 94 -11.38 -9.61 19.32
N LEU A 95 -10.54 -10.34 18.57
CA LEU A 95 -9.10 -10.32 18.75
C LEU A 95 -8.49 -8.93 18.51
N ASP A 96 -8.97 -8.21 17.49
CA ASP A 96 -8.55 -6.83 17.18
C ASP A 96 -8.98 -5.85 18.28
N GLU A 97 -10.17 -6.02 18.84
CA GLU A 97 -10.71 -5.20 19.95
C GLU A 97 -9.94 -5.42 21.27
N GLN A 98 -9.32 -6.58 21.46
CA GLN A 98 -8.47 -6.89 22.62
C GLN A 98 -7.06 -6.30 22.53
N ARG A 99 -6.70 -5.64 21.42
CA ARG A 99 -5.40 -5.00 21.28
C ARG A 99 -5.26 -3.82 22.26
N THR A 100 -4.37 -3.96 23.23
CA THR A 100 -3.96 -2.85 24.09
C THR A 100 -2.84 -2.06 23.40
N TYR A 101 -3.00 -0.73 23.27
CA TYR A 101 -1.99 0.19 22.72
C TYR A 101 -0.87 0.50 23.71
#